data_AF-A0A2D6IVM0-F1
#
_entry.id   AF-A0A2D6IVM0-F1
#
_cell.length_a   1.000
_cell.length_b   1.000
_cell.length_c   1.000
_cell.angle_alpha   90.00
_cell.angle_beta   90.00
_cell.angle_gamma   90.00
#
_symmetry.space_group_name_H-M   'P 1'
#
loop_
_entity.id
_entity.type
_entity.pdbx_description
1 polymer ?
#
loop_
_entity_poly.entity_id
_entity_poly.type
_entity_poly.pdbx_seq_one_letter_code
_entity_poly.pdbx_strand_id
1 'polypeptide(L)'
;MNFLTLSAYVRWFSLLLLVAVLAGCATAPPVQEMSDARQAIAAAKEAGADQLAVDQLGRAKLLLQDAETFLMTGNSNAYWQARKAAIEAKEMAFEALLTSRNAKTAD
;
A
#
# COMPACT_ATOMS: atom_id res chain seq x y z
N MET A 1 -11.07 -15.40 -51.09
CA MET A 1 -10.48 -15.19 -49.76
C MET A 1 -11.07 -16.21 -48.80
N ASN A 2 -10.23 -17.06 -48.19
CA ASN A 2 -10.68 -18.24 -47.44
C ASN A 2 -11.19 -17.86 -46.04
N PHE A 3 -12.48 -18.13 -45.76
CA PHE A 3 -13.11 -17.91 -44.45
C PHE A 3 -12.38 -18.60 -43.28
N LEU A 4 -11.66 -19.69 -43.56
CA LEU A 4 -10.85 -20.44 -42.60
C LEU A 4 -9.64 -19.63 -42.09
N THR A 5 -9.00 -18.82 -42.94
CA THR A 5 -7.87 -17.98 -42.51
C THR A 5 -8.35 -16.80 -41.68
N LEU A 6 -9.51 -16.22 -42.03
CA LEU A 6 -10.13 -15.14 -41.27
C LEU A 6 -10.47 -15.55 -39.82
N SER A 7 -11.03 -16.76 -39.64
CA SER A 7 -11.31 -17.35 -38.32
C SER A 7 -10.02 -17.56 -37.48
N ALA A 8 -8.93 -18.00 -38.12
CA ALA A 8 -7.64 -18.19 -37.45
C ALA A 8 -7.02 -16.84 -37.02
N TYR A 9 -7.10 -15.81 -37.87
CA TYR A 9 -6.63 -14.45 -37.54
C TYR A 9 -7.42 -13.82 -36.39
N VAL A 10 -8.75 -13.96 -36.38
CA VAL A 10 -9.60 -13.45 -35.28
C VAL A 10 -9.26 -14.13 -33.97
N ARG A 11 -9.06 -15.46 -33.97
CA ARG A 11 -8.64 -16.21 -32.77
C ARG A 11 -7.28 -15.78 -32.24
N TRP A 12 -6.29 -15.60 -33.12
CA TRP A 12 -4.98 -15.10 -32.73
C TRP A 12 -5.03 -13.67 -32.21
N PHE A 13 -5.81 -12.79 -32.83
CA PHE A 13 -6.00 -11.43 -32.36
C PHE A 13 -6.66 -11.39 -30.98
N SER A 14 -7.70 -12.19 -30.74
CA SER A 14 -8.34 -12.31 -29.43
C SER A 14 -7.38 -12.86 -28.37
N LEU A 15 -6.52 -13.83 -28.72
CA LEU A 15 -5.52 -14.38 -27.80
C LEU A 15 -4.46 -13.35 -27.43
N LEU A 16 -3.97 -12.59 -28.41
CA LEU A 16 -3.00 -11.50 -28.20
C LEU A 16 -3.60 -10.38 -27.33
N LEU A 17 -4.87 -10.02 -27.57
CA LEU A 17 -5.57 -9.01 -26.79
C LEU A 17 -5.76 -9.44 -25.33
N LEU A 18 -6.08 -10.72 -25.08
CA LEU A 18 -6.19 -11.28 -23.74
C LEU A 18 -4.85 -11.25 -22.99
N VAL A 19 -3.74 -11.60 -23.66
CA VAL A 19 -2.39 -11.54 -23.08
C VAL A 19 -1.97 -10.09 -22.78
N ALA A 20 -2.31 -9.14 -23.64
CA ALA A 20 -1.99 -7.73 -23.43
C ALA A 20 -2.69 -7.13 -22.20
N VAL A 21 -3.94 -7.50 -21.92
CA VAL A 21 -4.68 -7.04 -20.74
C VAL A 21 -4.07 -7.57 -19.43
N LEU A 22 -3.51 -8.78 -19.44
CA LEU A 22 -2.88 -9.40 -18.27
C LEU A 22 -1.50 -8.81 -17.92
N ALA A 23 -0.85 -8.12 -18.86
CA ALA A 23 0.47 -7.51 -18.65
C ALA A 23 0.43 -6.19 -17.86
N GLY A 24 -0.75 -5.62 -17.59
CA GLY A 24 -0.91 -4.29 -16.98
C GLY A 24 -0.81 -4.20 -15.45
N CYS A 25 -0.80 -5.33 -14.72
CA CYS A 25 -0.99 -5.32 -13.26
C CYS A 25 0.30 -5.37 -12.41
N ALA A 26 1.49 -5.38 -13.02
CA ALA A 26 2.73 -5.67 -12.27
C ALA A 26 3.41 -4.45 -11.60
N THR A 27 3.02 -3.22 -11.95
CA THR A 27 3.78 -2.00 -11.58
C THR A 27 2.89 -0.84 -11.14
N ALA A 28 1.84 -1.13 -10.38
CA ALA A 28 0.96 -0.10 -9.84
C ALA A 28 1.50 0.50 -8.52
N PRO A 29 1.17 1.77 -8.20
CA PRO A 29 1.48 2.38 -6.91
C PRO A 29 0.87 1.59 -5.72
N PRO A 30 1.56 1.47 -4.57
CA PRO A 30 1.10 0.75 -3.37
C PRO A 30 0.00 1.49 -2.59
N VAL A 31 -1.17 1.68 -3.22
CA VAL A 31 -2.28 2.44 -2.63
C VAL A 31 -2.93 1.74 -1.43
N GLN A 32 -2.88 0.41 -1.38
CA GLN A 32 -3.53 -0.35 -0.32
C GLN A 32 -2.76 -0.21 0.99
N GLU A 33 -1.44 -0.41 0.93
CA GLU A 33 -0.53 -0.36 2.08
C GLU A 33 -0.52 1.04 2.71
N MET A 34 -0.61 2.09 1.88
CA MET A 34 -0.74 3.48 2.33
C MET A 34 -2.06 3.72 3.08
N SER A 35 -3.16 3.16 2.58
CA SER A 35 -4.47 3.29 3.22
C SER A 35 -4.49 2.57 4.57
N ASP A 36 -3.93 1.35 4.62
CA ASP A 36 -3.80 0.57 5.85
C ASP A 36 -2.97 1.33 6.90
N ALA A 37 -1.86 1.94 6.49
CA ALA A 37 -1.03 2.75 7.38
C ALA A 37 -1.79 3.96 7.95
N ARG A 38 -2.54 4.70 7.10
CA ARG A 38 -3.37 5.83 7.56
C ARG A 38 -4.44 5.39 8.56
N GLN A 39 -5.11 4.28 8.27
CA GLN A 39 -6.14 3.72 9.14
C GLN A 39 -5.55 3.28 10.49
N ALA A 40 -4.38 2.63 10.48
CA ALA A 40 -3.68 2.24 11.70
C ALA A 40 -3.26 3.46 12.54
N ILE A 41 -2.74 4.52 11.92
CA ILE A 41 -2.39 5.77 12.61
C ILE A 41 -3.63 6.42 13.22
N ALA A 42 -4.75 6.46 12.48
CA ALA A 42 -6.01 6.99 13.00
C ALA A 42 -6.49 6.20 14.22
N ALA A 43 -6.50 4.86 14.14
CA ALA A 43 -6.87 3.99 15.25
C ALA A 43 -5.95 4.19 16.48
N ALA A 44 -4.64 4.33 16.27
CA ALA A 44 -3.69 4.60 17.35
C ALA A 44 -3.99 5.94 18.05
N LYS A 45 -4.26 7.00 17.29
CA LYS A 45 -4.66 8.31 17.83
C LYS A 45 -5.94 8.23 18.65
N GLU A 46 -6.97 7.57 18.13
CA GLU A 46 -8.24 7.35 18.83
C GLU A 46 -8.03 6.58 20.16
N ALA A 47 -7.06 5.67 20.19
CA ALA A 47 -6.67 4.96 21.40
C ALA A 47 -5.88 5.82 22.41
N GLY A 48 -5.46 7.04 22.06
CA GLY A 48 -4.71 7.93 22.94
C GLY A 48 -3.19 7.86 22.78
N ALA A 49 -2.71 7.31 21.66
CA ALA A 49 -1.27 7.15 21.41
C ALA A 49 -0.50 8.48 21.36
N ASP A 50 -1.16 9.61 21.11
CA ASP A 50 -0.53 10.94 21.18
C ASP A 50 -0.06 11.30 22.61
N GLN A 51 -0.41 10.52 23.64
CA GLN A 51 0.08 10.67 25.01
C GLN A 51 0.75 9.40 25.52
N LEU A 52 0.17 8.23 25.22
CA LEU A 52 0.58 6.95 25.80
C LEU A 52 1.66 6.22 24.99
N ALA A 53 1.85 6.57 23.72
CA ALA A 53 2.78 5.91 22.81
C ALA A 53 3.37 6.90 21.78
N VAL A 54 3.83 8.05 22.26
CA VAL A 54 4.24 9.20 21.45
C VAL A 54 5.35 8.82 20.47
N ASP A 55 6.34 8.05 20.92
CA ASP A 55 7.49 7.66 20.10
C ASP A 55 7.09 6.76 18.92
N GLN A 56 6.28 5.72 19.19
CA GLN A 56 5.80 4.80 18.16
C GLN A 56 4.90 5.53 17.16
N LEU A 57 3.98 6.36 17.65
CA LEU A 57 3.09 7.12 16.79
C LEU A 57 3.84 8.17 15.96
N GLY A 58 4.87 8.80 16.53
CA GLY A 58 5.74 9.73 15.82
C GLY A 58 6.49 9.04 14.68
N ARG A 59 7.10 7.89 14.95
CA ARG A 59 7.77 7.06 13.93
C ARG A 59 6.82 6.62 12.83
N ALA A 60 5.62 6.18 13.17
CA ALA A 60 4.60 5.80 12.18
C ALA A 60 4.25 6.96 11.23
N LYS A 61 4.07 8.17 11.77
CA LYS A 61 3.79 9.38 10.96
C LYS A 61 4.95 9.73 10.02
N LEU A 62 6.20 9.66 10.52
CA LEU A 62 7.39 9.93 9.71
C LEU A 62 7.54 8.92 8.57
N LEU A 63 7.40 7.62 8.85
CA LEU A 63 7.48 6.58 7.84
C LEU A 63 6.39 6.72 6.76
N LEU A 64 5.17 7.12 7.14
CA LEU A 64 4.12 7.39 6.17
C LEU A 64 4.46 8.60 5.29
N GLN A 65 5.07 9.64 5.85
CA GLN A 65 5.55 10.80 5.09
C GLN A 65 6.68 10.43 4.12
N ASP A 66 7.61 9.57 4.53
CA ASP A 66 8.65 9.03 3.65
C ASP A 66 8.02 8.23 2.51
N ALA A 67 7.01 7.41 2.83
CA ALA A 67 6.27 6.64 1.85
C ALA A 67 5.60 7.54 0.79
N GLU A 68 4.95 8.61 1.21
CA GLU A 68 4.36 9.63 0.32
C GLU A 68 5.43 10.30 -0.56
N THR A 69 6.60 10.59 0.00
CA THR A 69 7.73 11.20 -0.73
C THR A 69 8.25 10.26 -1.82
N PHE A 70 8.37 8.96 -1.53
CA PHE A 70 8.75 7.97 -2.54
C PHE A 70 7.70 7.87 -3.66
N LEU A 71 6.40 7.93 -3.33
CA LEU A 71 5.34 7.93 -4.35
C LEU A 71 5.43 9.12 -5.31
N MET A 72 5.75 10.31 -4.81
CA MET A 72 5.90 11.52 -5.63
C MET A 72 6.99 11.40 -6.70
N THR A 73 7.97 10.51 -6.49
CA THR A 73 9.05 10.26 -7.46
C THR A 73 8.56 9.48 -8.70
N GLY A 74 7.48 8.69 -8.58
CA GLY A 74 6.76 8.13 -9.73
C GLY A 74 7.45 7.02 -10.53
N ASN A 75 8.56 6.44 -10.03
CA ASN A 75 9.25 5.32 -10.71
C ASN A 75 9.08 3.98 -9.96
N SER A 76 9.31 2.86 -10.66
CA SER A 76 9.08 1.51 -10.12
C SER A 76 9.94 1.17 -8.90
N ASN A 77 11.18 1.69 -8.83
CA ASN A 77 12.04 1.52 -7.67
C ASN A 77 11.51 2.29 -6.44
N ALA A 78 10.95 3.48 -6.67
CA ALA A 78 10.35 4.28 -5.62
C ALA A 78 9.05 3.65 -5.09
N TYR A 79 8.28 2.92 -5.92
CA TYR A 79 7.11 2.18 -5.43
C TYR A 79 7.46 1.09 -4.42
N TRP A 80 8.59 0.40 -4.60
CA TRP A 80 9.05 -0.57 -3.60
C TRP A 80 9.41 0.10 -2.28
N GLN A 81 10.12 1.23 -2.33
CA GLN A 81 10.49 2.02 -1.14
C GLN A 81 9.24 2.58 -0.44
N ALA A 82 8.29 3.12 -1.22
CA ALA A 82 7.01 3.58 -0.73
C ALA A 82 6.22 2.47 -0.03
N ARG A 83 6.15 1.28 -0.66
CA ARG A 83 5.47 0.11 -0.08
C ARG A 83 6.13 -0.28 1.24
N LYS A 84 7.46 -0.38 1.29
CA LYS A 84 8.20 -0.75 2.49
C LYS A 84 7.93 0.24 3.63
N ALA A 85 8.07 1.53 3.35
CA ALA A 85 7.84 2.59 4.33
C ALA A 85 6.39 2.60 4.83
N ALA A 86 5.39 2.37 3.97
CA ALA A 86 4.00 2.26 4.37
C ALA A 86 3.72 1.05 5.28
N ILE A 87 4.33 -0.11 4.99
CA ILE A 87 4.22 -1.31 5.84
C ILE A 87 4.81 -1.04 7.22
N GLU A 88 6.01 -0.45 7.28
CA GLU A 88 6.67 -0.11 8.54
C GLU A 88 5.87 0.94 9.33
N ALA A 89 5.30 1.94 8.65
CA ALA A 89 4.40 2.91 9.26
C ALA A 89 3.19 2.25 9.92
N LYS A 90 2.57 1.29 9.24
CA LYS A 90 1.45 0.51 9.76
C LYS A 90 1.84 -0.29 11.00
N GLU A 91 3.00 -0.95 10.98
CA GLU A 91 3.51 -1.73 12.11
C GLU A 91 3.75 -0.86 13.34
N MET A 92 4.46 0.26 13.18
CA MET A 92 4.68 1.22 14.27
C MET A 92 3.37 1.81 14.81
N ALA A 93 2.39 2.09 13.94
CA ALA A 93 1.08 2.56 14.38
C ALA A 93 0.32 1.47 15.16
N PHE A 94 0.45 0.21 14.77
CA PHE A 94 -0.16 -0.90 15.48
C PHE A 94 0.47 -1.10 16.87
N GLU A 95 1.79 -0.97 16.99
CA GLU A 95 2.46 -0.96 18.29
C GLU A 95 1.96 0.20 19.17
N ALA A 96 1.85 1.40 18.61
CA ALA A 96 1.34 2.56 19.32
C ALA A 96 -0.09 2.34 19.85
N LEU A 97 -0.93 1.72 19.03
CA LEU A 97 -2.30 1.33 19.37
C LEU A 97 -2.34 0.33 20.53
N LEU A 98 -1.52 -0.73 20.48
CA LEU A 98 -1.47 -1.75 21.52
C LEU A 98 -0.98 -1.16 22.85
N THR A 99 0.10 -0.38 22.83
CA THR A 99 0.63 0.29 24.03
C THR A 99 -0.44 1.17 24.69
N SER A 100 -1.17 1.95 23.89
CA SER A 100 -2.22 2.85 24.40
C SER A 100 -3.41 2.11 24.99
N ARG A 101 -3.83 1.01 24.35
CA ARG A 101 -4.91 0.16 24.88
C ARG A 101 -4.51 -0.50 26.19
N ASN A 102 -3.29 -1.04 26.27
CA ASN A 102 -2.80 -1.72 27.47
C ASN A 102 -2.68 -0.75 28.64
N ALA A 103 -2.22 0.49 28.40
CA ALA A 103 -2.18 1.52 29.43
C ALA A 103 -3.58 1.88 29.94
N LYS A 104 -4.58 2.04 29.05
CA LYS A 104 -5.98 2.30 29.44
C LYS A 104 -6.64 1.18 30.25
N THR A 105 -6.21 -0.06 30.07
CA THR A 105 -6.74 -1.20 30.82
C THR A 105 -6.06 -1.41 32.18
N ALA A 106 -4.95 -0.70 32.44
CA ALA A 106 -4.22 -0.77 33.69
C ALA A 106 -4.68 0.28 34.73
N ASP A 107 -5.51 1.24 34.30
CA ASP A 107 -6.18 2.26 35.12
C ASP A 107 -7.59 1.79 35.55
#